data_AF-A0AAD7M6L7-F1
#
_entry.id   AF-A0AAD7M6L7-F1
#
_cell.length_a   1.000
_cell.length_b   1.000
_cell.length_c   1.000
_cell.angle_alpha   90.00
_cell.angle_beta   90.00
_cell.angle_gamma   90.00
#
_symmetry.space_group_name_H-M   'P 1'
#
loop_
_entity.id
_entity.type
_entity.pdbx_description
1 polymer ?
#
loop_
_entity_poly.entity_id
_entity_poly.type
_entity_poly.pdbx_seq_one_letter_code
_entity_poly.pdbx_strand_id
1 'polypeptide(L)'
;MHQYFKKEGGKQDIFLLHGLGGTGKTQIALKFIEESASIFTDIFLIDTSTVTAIETGFKNIATAKGVGDSAQDALQWLKSKPDEWLLLFDNADDPKIDLNKYFPQCNHGNILITSRNPGLRVYTNSHSAVFDMEELDAVNLLLRSSANYGGNHEGESDIYQWYVAFSFAQVLCYLPLAIIQAGAFISKSGNLDSYLALYATNKTWLLSQKSAQSHDDYPWTVYTTWQISFDQLTQQAKTFLQLCSFLHYQGISENIFRNAAAYKFGPSSPYKGELQMPSEVLSQFSDNSGIWDPLCLMDVTSEIRAYSLITFHSDQNLFSIHPLVHEWIRGTITDGEHYRCMIEIVGMSLAGLGAMDMEVVGPQMLPPLGKLSQTSQSKPAAHPSTATPELKKKKSK
;
A
#
# COMPACT_ATOMS: atom_id res chain seq x y z
N MET A 1 0.81 -14.22 -16.88
CA MET A 1 2.16 -14.75 -16.57
C MET A 1 2.43 -16.10 -17.25
N HIS A 2 1.63 -17.15 -17.03
CA HIS A 2 1.78 -18.46 -17.71
C HIS A 2 1.93 -18.37 -19.23
N GLN A 3 1.06 -17.62 -19.92
CA GLN A 3 1.18 -17.43 -21.38
C GLN A 3 2.35 -16.53 -21.78
N TYR A 4 2.82 -15.67 -20.87
CA TYR A 4 3.89 -14.71 -21.14
C TYR A 4 5.26 -15.41 -21.13
N PHE A 5 5.58 -16.11 -20.05
CA PHE A 5 6.86 -16.81 -19.87
C PHE A 5 6.96 -18.16 -20.61
N LYS A 6 5.88 -18.64 -21.23
CA LYS A 6 5.91 -19.83 -22.11
C LYS A 6 6.38 -19.54 -23.53
N LYS A 7 6.65 -18.28 -23.90
CA LYS A 7 7.06 -17.93 -25.27
C LYS A 7 8.48 -18.42 -25.52
N GLU A 8 8.62 -19.34 -26.47
CA GLU A 8 9.94 -19.78 -26.95
C GLU A 8 10.60 -18.65 -27.75
N GLY A 9 11.75 -18.14 -27.29
CA GLY A 9 12.69 -17.38 -28.11
C GLY A 9 13.41 -16.19 -27.46
N GLY A 10 14.73 -16.29 -27.33
CA GLY A 10 15.75 -15.27 -27.66
C GLY A 10 15.71 -13.85 -27.06
N LYS A 11 14.85 -13.55 -26.10
CA LYS A 11 14.83 -12.26 -25.39
C LYS A 11 14.58 -12.48 -23.89
N GLN A 12 15.24 -11.67 -23.06
CA GLN A 12 14.97 -11.62 -21.63
C GLN A 12 13.58 -11.03 -21.39
N ASP A 13 12.71 -11.80 -20.73
CA ASP A 13 11.33 -11.41 -20.44
C ASP A 13 11.21 -10.82 -19.04
N ILE A 14 10.56 -9.66 -18.94
CA ILE A 14 10.36 -8.94 -17.67
C ILE A 14 8.86 -8.75 -17.46
N PHE A 15 8.34 -9.23 -16.33
CA PHE A 15 6.94 -9.04 -15.95
C PHE A 15 6.82 -8.31 -14.61
N LEU A 16 5.97 -7.29 -14.54
CA LEU A 16 5.73 -6.51 -13.33
C LEU A 16 4.33 -6.77 -12.74
N LEU A 17 4.27 -7.22 -11.50
CA LEU A 17 3.08 -7.18 -10.65
C LEU A 17 3.17 -5.96 -9.74
N HIS A 18 2.23 -5.03 -9.83
CA HIS A 18 2.24 -3.85 -8.98
C HIS A 18 0.89 -3.51 -8.33
N GLY A 19 0.89 -2.80 -7.20
CA GLY A 19 -0.34 -2.42 -6.49
C GLY A 19 -0.15 -2.18 -5.00
N LEU A 20 -1.23 -1.85 -4.30
CA LEU A 20 -1.23 -1.48 -2.88
C LEU A 20 -0.59 -2.56 -1.97
N GLY A 21 0.05 -2.13 -0.88
CA GLY A 21 0.53 -3.06 0.15
C GLY A 21 -0.61 -3.90 0.75
N GLY A 22 -0.44 -5.22 0.78
CA GLY A 22 -1.46 -6.16 1.28
C GLY A 22 -2.37 -6.80 0.23
N THR A 23 -2.21 -6.49 -1.07
CA THR A 23 -3.00 -7.09 -2.17
C THR A 23 -2.53 -8.47 -2.64
N GLY A 24 -1.50 -9.06 -2.04
CA GLY A 24 -1.07 -10.44 -2.34
C GLY A 24 -0.16 -10.64 -3.56
N LYS A 25 0.51 -9.58 -4.04
CA LYS A 25 1.45 -9.65 -5.18
C LYS A 25 2.51 -10.76 -5.03
N THR A 26 3.15 -10.85 -3.87
CA THR A 26 4.16 -11.87 -3.57
C THR A 26 3.56 -13.27 -3.63
N GLN A 27 2.36 -13.47 -3.08
CA GLN A 27 1.65 -14.75 -3.10
C GLN A 27 1.25 -15.15 -4.53
N ILE A 28 0.83 -14.20 -5.37
CA ILE A 28 0.57 -14.43 -6.81
C ILE A 28 1.87 -14.86 -7.53
N ALA A 29 2.99 -14.18 -7.27
CA ALA A 29 4.29 -14.52 -7.85
C ALA A 29 4.77 -15.90 -7.43
N LEU A 30 4.70 -16.21 -6.12
CA LEU A 30 5.09 -17.51 -5.57
C LEU A 30 4.19 -18.64 -6.10
N LYS A 31 2.88 -18.41 -6.24
CA LYS A 31 1.96 -19.41 -6.81
C LYS A 31 2.28 -19.68 -8.28
N PHE A 32 2.56 -18.63 -9.05
CA PHE A 32 3.02 -18.80 -10.44
C PHE A 32 4.31 -19.62 -10.52
N ILE A 33 5.29 -19.35 -9.64
CA ILE A 33 6.55 -20.09 -9.57
C ILE A 33 6.31 -21.55 -9.25
N GLU A 34 5.49 -21.85 -8.25
CA GLU A 34 5.12 -23.22 -7.85
C GLU A 34 4.53 -24.00 -9.04
N GLU A 35 3.61 -23.39 -9.78
CA GLU A 35 2.94 -24.01 -10.93
C GLU A 35 3.80 -24.09 -12.19
N SER A 36 4.88 -23.31 -12.26
CA SER A 36 5.73 -23.15 -13.44
C SER A 36 7.15 -23.67 -13.24
N ALA A 37 7.41 -24.37 -12.13
CA ALA A 37 8.75 -24.80 -11.76
C ALA A 37 9.43 -25.70 -12.81
N SER A 38 8.65 -26.39 -13.65
CA SER A 38 9.18 -27.22 -14.75
C SER A 38 9.66 -26.43 -15.96
N ILE A 39 9.32 -25.14 -16.06
CA ILE A 39 9.73 -24.27 -17.18
C ILE A 39 11.12 -23.69 -16.93
N PHE A 40 11.50 -23.49 -15.66
CA PHE A 40 12.72 -22.79 -15.30
C PHE A 40 13.82 -23.74 -14.83
N THR A 41 15.06 -23.48 -15.23
CA THR A 41 16.22 -24.29 -14.80
C THR A 41 16.64 -24.00 -13.37
N ASP A 42 16.57 -22.73 -12.99
CA ASP A 42 16.87 -22.22 -11.66
C ASP A 42 15.91 -21.06 -11.35
N ILE A 43 15.47 -20.96 -10.10
CA ILE A 43 14.63 -19.86 -9.63
C ILE A 43 15.33 -19.22 -8.44
N PHE A 44 15.53 -17.90 -8.50
CA PHE A 44 16.15 -17.14 -7.42
C PHE A 44 15.21 -16.03 -6.94
N LEU A 45 14.98 -15.99 -5.63
CA LEU A 45 14.26 -14.92 -4.95
C LEU A 45 15.27 -13.88 -4.44
N ILE A 46 15.08 -12.63 -4.82
CA ILE A 46 15.86 -11.48 -4.36
C ILE A 46 14.92 -10.53 -3.62
N ASP A 47 15.18 -10.33 -2.32
CA ASP A 47 14.54 -9.25 -1.57
C ASP A 47 15.12 -7.90 -2.03
N THR A 48 14.23 -7.04 -2.53
CA THR A 48 14.54 -5.74 -3.13
C THR A 48 14.18 -4.59 -2.18
N SER A 49 13.88 -4.89 -0.92
CA SER A 49 13.54 -3.89 0.11
C SER A 49 14.62 -2.84 0.35
N THR A 50 15.90 -3.21 0.17
CA THR A 50 17.06 -2.33 0.28
C THR A 50 18.18 -2.75 -0.65
N VAL A 51 19.09 -1.83 -1.00
CA VAL A 51 20.32 -2.15 -1.76
C VAL A 51 21.11 -3.29 -1.10
N THR A 52 21.27 -3.26 0.23
CA THR A 52 21.98 -4.31 0.97
C THR A 52 21.32 -5.68 0.86
N ALA A 53 19.98 -5.74 0.86
CA ALA A 53 19.25 -6.99 0.68
C ALA A 53 19.47 -7.57 -0.74
N ILE A 54 19.46 -6.71 -1.76
CA ILE A 54 19.74 -7.10 -3.15
C ILE A 54 21.16 -7.66 -3.27
N GLU A 55 22.16 -6.91 -2.79
CA GLU A 55 23.58 -7.33 -2.82
C GLU A 55 23.79 -8.68 -2.10
N THR A 56 23.13 -8.86 -0.95
CA THR A 56 23.17 -10.12 -0.19
C THR A 56 22.52 -11.26 -0.97
N GLY A 57 21.37 -11.01 -1.59
CA GLY A 57 20.66 -11.99 -2.41
C GLY A 57 21.51 -12.50 -3.57
N PHE A 58 22.12 -11.59 -4.34
CA PHE A 58 23.02 -12.00 -5.42
C PHE A 58 24.31 -12.66 -4.93
N LYS A 59 24.91 -12.18 -3.83
CA LYS A 59 26.06 -12.86 -3.20
C LYS A 59 25.74 -14.31 -2.83
N ASN A 60 24.53 -14.57 -2.32
CA ASN A 60 24.09 -15.93 -1.99
C ASN A 60 24.00 -16.80 -3.25
N ILE A 61 23.53 -16.26 -4.38
CA ILE A 61 23.55 -16.95 -5.68
C ILE A 61 24.99 -17.29 -6.08
N ALA A 62 25.90 -16.31 -6.06
CA ALA A 62 27.30 -16.51 -6.44
C ALA A 62 27.97 -17.60 -5.60
N THR A 63 27.75 -17.56 -4.29
CA THR A 63 28.29 -18.53 -3.33
C THR A 63 27.71 -19.92 -3.58
N ALA A 64 26.39 -20.03 -3.75
CA ALA A 64 25.71 -21.31 -3.98
C ALA A 64 26.13 -21.97 -5.31
N LYS A 65 26.45 -21.16 -6.33
CA LYS A 65 26.94 -21.63 -7.63
C LYS A 65 28.46 -21.81 -7.68
N GLY A 66 29.18 -21.46 -6.62
CA GLY A 66 30.64 -21.59 -6.53
C GLY A 66 31.40 -20.69 -7.51
N VAL A 67 30.83 -19.54 -7.86
CA VAL A 67 31.38 -18.63 -8.89
C VAL A 67 31.98 -17.34 -8.32
N GLY A 68 31.82 -17.10 -7.02
CA GLY A 68 32.33 -15.93 -6.34
C GLY A 68 31.54 -15.60 -5.08
N ASP A 69 31.67 -14.38 -4.60
CA ASP A 69 31.06 -13.90 -3.35
C ASP A 69 30.53 -12.46 -3.43
N SER A 70 30.32 -11.96 -4.65
CA SER A 70 29.76 -10.63 -4.93
C SER A 70 28.52 -10.68 -5.83
N ALA A 71 27.76 -9.59 -5.87
CA ALA A 71 26.62 -9.50 -6.79
C ALA A 71 27.05 -9.53 -8.26
N GLN A 72 28.19 -8.92 -8.57
CA GLN A 72 28.75 -8.91 -9.92
C GLN A 72 29.08 -10.33 -10.41
N ASP A 73 29.60 -11.20 -9.54
CA ASP A 73 29.90 -12.59 -9.90
C ASP A 73 28.63 -13.36 -10.28
N ALA A 74 27.55 -13.18 -9.51
CA ALA A 74 26.26 -13.79 -9.82
C ALA A 74 25.68 -13.27 -11.13
N LEU A 75 25.73 -11.95 -11.37
CA LEU A 75 25.25 -11.34 -12.62
C LEU A 75 26.04 -11.83 -13.84
N GLN A 76 27.36 -11.95 -13.72
CA GLN A 76 28.20 -12.52 -14.78
C GLN A 76 27.89 -14.00 -15.02
N TRP A 77 27.66 -14.76 -13.96
CA TRP A 77 27.27 -16.16 -14.07
C TRP A 77 25.92 -16.32 -14.78
N LEU A 78 24.88 -15.59 -14.37
CA LEU A 78 23.55 -15.59 -15.02
C LEU A 78 23.65 -15.21 -16.51
N LYS A 79 24.50 -14.22 -16.84
CA LYS A 79 24.78 -13.83 -18.23
C LYS A 79 25.48 -14.94 -19.02
N SER A 80 26.33 -15.74 -18.39
CA SER A 80 27.06 -16.84 -19.05
C SER A 80 26.22 -18.11 -19.25
N LYS A 81 25.03 -18.19 -18.64
CA LYS A 81 24.15 -19.35 -18.64
C LYS A 81 22.94 -19.12 -19.54
N PRO A 82 22.96 -19.58 -20.81
CA PRO A 82 21.86 -19.41 -21.76
C PRO A 82 20.70 -20.37 -21.47
N ASP A 83 20.24 -20.35 -20.22
CA ASP A 83 19.20 -21.20 -19.66
C ASP A 83 17.96 -20.36 -19.32
N GLU A 84 16.82 -21.02 -19.14
CA GLU A 84 15.57 -20.39 -18.69
C GLU A 84 15.54 -20.22 -17.17
N TRP A 85 16.50 -19.49 -16.59
CA TRP A 85 16.40 -19.14 -15.16
C TRP A 85 15.36 -18.05 -14.93
N LEU A 86 14.87 -17.93 -13.68
CA LEU A 86 13.94 -16.88 -13.25
C LEU A 86 14.52 -16.13 -12.04
N LEU A 87 14.56 -14.80 -12.13
CA LEU A 87 14.78 -13.90 -11.00
C LEU A 87 13.44 -13.30 -10.55
N LEU A 88 13.06 -13.56 -9.30
CA LEU A 88 11.96 -12.85 -8.64
C LEU A 88 12.56 -11.72 -7.79
N PHE A 89 12.38 -10.46 -8.23
CA PHE A 89 12.63 -9.28 -7.42
C PHE A 89 11.38 -8.97 -6.60
N ASP A 90 11.38 -9.35 -5.32
CA ASP A 90 10.26 -9.11 -4.41
C ASP A 90 10.46 -7.80 -3.63
N ASN A 91 9.39 -7.07 -3.34
CA ASN A 91 9.42 -5.79 -2.60
C ASN A 91 10.27 -4.69 -3.26
N ALA A 92 10.23 -4.56 -4.59
CA ALA A 92 10.95 -3.53 -5.34
C ALA A 92 10.26 -2.15 -5.21
N ASP A 93 10.08 -1.66 -3.98
CA ASP A 93 9.19 -0.53 -3.68
C ASP A 93 9.89 0.83 -3.74
N ASP A 94 11.19 0.91 -3.45
CA ASP A 94 11.91 2.18 -3.33
C ASP A 94 12.23 2.79 -4.71
N PRO A 95 11.64 3.95 -5.08
CA PRO A 95 11.89 4.61 -6.35
C PRO A 95 13.34 5.14 -6.48
N LYS A 96 14.10 5.22 -5.39
CA LYS A 96 15.51 5.64 -5.40
C LYS A 96 16.47 4.53 -5.83
N ILE A 97 16.00 3.28 -5.85
CA ILE A 97 16.80 2.13 -6.27
C ILE A 97 16.66 1.95 -7.79
N ASP A 98 17.77 2.12 -8.51
CA ASP A 98 17.86 1.80 -9.93
C ASP A 98 18.01 0.28 -10.13
N LEU A 99 16.87 -0.40 -10.28
CA LEU A 99 16.80 -1.85 -10.39
C LEU A 99 17.50 -2.39 -11.66
N ASN A 100 17.63 -1.58 -12.71
CA ASN A 100 18.27 -2.02 -13.96
C ASN A 100 19.75 -2.40 -13.77
N LYS A 101 20.42 -1.84 -12.74
CA LYS A 101 21.80 -2.21 -12.37
C LYS A 101 21.93 -3.68 -11.97
N TYR A 102 20.83 -4.29 -11.55
CA TYR A 102 20.76 -5.67 -11.08
C TYR A 102 20.16 -6.63 -12.12
N PHE A 103 19.84 -6.15 -13.32
CA PHE A 103 19.38 -7.01 -14.41
C PHE A 103 20.58 -7.61 -15.16
N PRO A 104 20.67 -8.94 -15.30
CA PRO A 104 21.68 -9.57 -16.14
C PRO A 104 21.55 -9.09 -17.59
N GLN A 105 22.57 -8.40 -18.09
CA GLN A 105 22.58 -7.82 -19.44
C GLN A 105 22.79 -8.94 -20.50
N CYS A 106 21.71 -9.63 -20.84
CA CYS A 106 21.64 -10.78 -21.75
C CYS A 106 20.29 -10.86 -22.48
N ASN A 107 20.17 -11.79 -23.43
CA ASN A 107 18.96 -12.00 -24.23
C ASN A 107 18.25 -13.32 -23.87
N HIS A 108 18.43 -13.80 -22.65
CA HIS A 108 17.83 -15.01 -22.09
C HIS A 108 17.50 -14.81 -20.62
N GLY A 109 16.85 -15.81 -20.02
CA GLY A 109 16.38 -15.74 -18.64
C GLY A 109 15.17 -14.83 -18.47
N ASN A 110 14.59 -14.91 -17.28
CA ASN A 110 13.29 -14.34 -16.99
C ASN A 110 13.35 -13.52 -15.69
N ILE A 111 12.59 -12.43 -15.65
CA ILE A 111 12.51 -11.53 -14.50
C ILE A 111 11.03 -11.32 -14.14
N LEU A 112 10.68 -11.60 -12.90
CA LEU A 112 9.40 -11.26 -12.31
C LEU A 112 9.63 -10.24 -11.20
N ILE A 113 8.85 -9.17 -11.19
CA ILE A 113 8.98 -8.08 -10.20
C ILE A 113 7.66 -7.96 -9.45
N THR A 114 7.71 -7.91 -8.12
CA THR A 114 6.59 -7.46 -7.29
C THR A 114 6.93 -6.11 -6.67
N SER A 115 5.99 -5.16 -6.72
CA SER A 115 6.25 -3.80 -6.24
C SER A 115 4.97 -3.03 -5.91
N ARG A 116 5.05 -2.01 -5.06
CA ARG A 116 4.03 -0.97 -4.91
C ARG A 116 4.20 0.15 -5.92
N ASN A 117 5.33 0.21 -6.60
CA ASN A 117 5.70 1.26 -7.53
C ASN A 117 5.27 0.93 -8.96
N PRO A 118 4.16 1.49 -9.47
CA PRO A 118 3.79 1.34 -10.87
C PRO A 118 4.82 1.99 -11.83
N GLY A 119 5.70 2.86 -11.35
CA GLY A 119 6.76 3.48 -12.15
C GLY A 119 7.78 2.49 -12.73
N LEU A 120 7.89 1.28 -12.16
CA LEU A 120 8.74 0.22 -12.70
C LEU A 120 8.28 -0.30 -14.09
N ARG A 121 7.11 0.15 -14.58
CA ARG A 121 6.68 -0.04 -15.98
C ARG A 121 7.69 0.50 -17.00
N VAL A 122 8.60 1.38 -16.59
CA VAL A 122 9.73 1.81 -17.44
C VAL A 122 10.58 0.63 -17.93
N TYR A 123 10.63 -0.47 -17.18
CA TYR A 123 11.39 -1.67 -17.54
C TYR A 123 10.62 -2.66 -18.41
N THR A 124 9.30 -2.57 -18.49
CA THR A 124 8.49 -3.53 -19.23
C THR A 124 7.10 -3.02 -19.58
N ASN A 125 6.65 -3.35 -20.80
CA ASN A 125 5.26 -3.18 -21.20
C ASN A 125 4.35 -4.30 -20.66
N SER A 126 4.93 -5.41 -20.19
CA SER A 126 4.22 -6.58 -19.67
C SER A 126 4.03 -6.45 -18.17
N HIS A 127 2.85 -6.00 -17.76
CA HIS A 127 2.56 -5.71 -16.36
C HIS A 127 1.11 -5.98 -16.01
N SER A 128 0.84 -6.19 -14.72
CA SER A 128 -0.51 -6.26 -14.17
C SER A 128 -0.60 -5.47 -12.88
N ALA A 129 -1.61 -4.61 -12.79
CA ALA A 129 -2.04 -4.07 -11.52
C ALA A 129 -2.75 -5.19 -10.73
N VAL A 130 -2.43 -5.33 -9.45
CA VAL A 130 -3.06 -6.28 -8.52
C VAL A 130 -3.93 -5.47 -7.58
N PHE A 131 -5.24 -5.68 -7.70
CA PHE A 131 -6.28 -5.03 -6.92
C PHE A 131 -6.73 -5.92 -5.76
N ASP A 132 -7.81 -5.51 -5.10
CA ASP A 132 -8.46 -6.31 -4.06
C ASP A 132 -8.98 -7.63 -4.63
N MET A 133 -9.20 -8.59 -3.73
CA MET A 133 -9.62 -9.94 -4.11
C MET A 133 -11.06 -9.93 -4.64
N GLU A 134 -11.37 -10.85 -5.56
CA GLU A 134 -12.77 -11.07 -5.94
C GLU A 134 -13.60 -11.44 -4.71
N GLU A 135 -14.85 -10.98 -4.70
CA GLU A 135 -15.77 -11.07 -3.57
C GLU A 135 -15.88 -12.50 -3.02
N LEU A 136 -16.10 -13.48 -3.89
CA LEU A 136 -16.24 -14.89 -3.50
C LEU A 136 -14.95 -15.48 -2.96
N ASP A 137 -13.81 -15.15 -3.57
CA ASP A 137 -12.50 -15.60 -3.11
C ASP A 137 -12.15 -15.00 -1.75
N ALA A 138 -12.50 -13.74 -1.52
CA ALA A 138 -12.33 -13.06 -0.24
C ALA A 138 -13.15 -13.71 0.88
N VAL A 139 -14.42 -14.02 0.61
CA VAL A 139 -15.28 -14.75 1.56
C VAL A 139 -14.69 -16.12 1.86
N ASN A 140 -14.30 -16.87 0.82
CA ASN A 140 -13.70 -18.19 0.97
C ASN A 140 -12.40 -18.14 1.77
N LEU A 141 -11.55 -17.14 1.54
CA LEU A 141 -10.32 -16.93 2.29
C LEU A 141 -10.62 -16.61 3.75
N LEU A 142 -11.59 -15.74 4.04
CA LEU A 142 -12.00 -15.43 5.41
C LEU A 142 -12.48 -16.68 6.13
N LEU A 143 -13.38 -17.45 5.53
CA LEU A 143 -13.91 -18.68 6.11
C LEU A 143 -12.79 -19.69 6.39
N ARG A 144 -11.92 -19.94 5.41
CA ARG A 144 -10.76 -20.85 5.56
C ARG A 144 -9.77 -20.39 6.63
N SER A 145 -9.50 -19.09 6.71
CA SER A 145 -8.57 -18.55 7.72
C SER A 145 -9.18 -18.44 9.11
N SER A 146 -10.51 -18.34 9.20
CA SER A 146 -11.27 -18.24 10.45
C SER A 146 -11.48 -19.57 11.15
N ALA A 147 -11.34 -20.71 10.48
CA ALA A 147 -11.58 -22.00 11.12
C ALA A 147 -10.68 -23.15 10.67
N ASN A 148 -10.77 -24.22 11.47
CA ASN A 148 -10.79 -25.60 10.99
C ASN A 148 -12.01 -25.85 10.04
N TYR A 149 -12.22 -25.01 9.01
CA TYR A 149 -13.35 -25.04 8.05
C TYR A 149 -13.13 -26.19 7.03
N GLY A 150 -13.00 -27.41 7.56
CA GLY A 150 -12.64 -28.63 6.83
C GLY A 150 -13.74 -29.69 6.81
N GLY A 151 -15.01 -29.31 7.00
CA GLY A 151 -16.14 -30.23 6.87
C GLY A 151 -17.01 -29.90 5.65
N ASN A 152 -17.53 -30.93 4.99
CA ASN A 152 -18.62 -30.80 4.02
C ASN A 152 -19.87 -30.31 4.79
N HIS A 153 -20.46 -29.18 4.39
CA HIS A 153 -21.52 -28.52 5.15
C HIS A 153 -22.65 -28.04 4.22
N GLU A 154 -23.87 -28.56 4.44
CA GLU A 154 -25.10 -28.30 3.67
C GLU A 154 -26.28 -27.95 4.62
N GLY A 155 -26.14 -26.94 5.51
CA GLY A 155 -27.19 -26.53 6.47
C GLY A 155 -27.47 -25.02 6.56
N GLU A 156 -28.61 -24.64 7.19
CA GLU A 156 -29.04 -23.22 7.37
C GLU A 156 -28.05 -22.37 8.18
N SER A 157 -27.34 -22.97 9.15
CA SER A 157 -26.27 -22.31 9.92
C SER A 157 -25.10 -21.86 9.04
N ASP A 158 -24.85 -22.57 7.93
CA ASP A 158 -23.76 -22.28 7.00
C ASP A 158 -24.12 -21.10 6.10
N ILE A 159 -25.38 -21.00 5.70
CA ILE A 159 -25.90 -19.86 4.94
C ILE A 159 -25.76 -18.57 5.75
N TYR A 160 -26.15 -18.58 7.03
CA TYR A 160 -25.97 -17.42 7.91
C TYR A 160 -24.50 -17.03 8.03
N GLN A 161 -23.61 -17.99 8.34
CA GLN A 161 -22.18 -17.72 8.46
C GLN A 161 -21.58 -17.17 7.17
N TRP A 162 -21.99 -17.68 6.02
CA TRP A 162 -21.57 -17.17 4.72
C TRP A 162 -21.99 -15.70 4.54
N TYR A 163 -23.24 -15.34 4.84
CA TYR A 163 -23.71 -13.95 4.75
C TYR A 163 -22.97 -13.01 5.70
N VAL A 164 -22.66 -13.46 6.92
CA VAL A 164 -21.88 -12.68 7.88
C VAL A 164 -20.44 -12.49 7.39
N ALA A 165 -19.79 -13.56 6.92
CA ALA A 165 -18.45 -13.51 6.35
C ALA A 165 -18.39 -12.63 5.10
N PHE A 166 -19.41 -12.70 4.25
CA PHE A 166 -19.59 -11.84 3.09
C PHE A 166 -19.64 -10.37 3.46
N SER A 167 -20.57 -10.01 4.36
CA SER A 167 -20.75 -8.64 4.82
C SER A 167 -19.45 -8.09 5.44
N PHE A 168 -18.70 -8.95 6.12
CA PHE A 168 -17.45 -8.54 6.74
C PHE A 168 -16.27 -8.46 5.77
N ALA A 169 -16.17 -9.35 4.79
CA ALA A 169 -15.19 -9.24 3.72
C ALA A 169 -15.34 -7.90 2.97
N GLN A 170 -16.58 -7.43 2.79
CA GLN A 170 -16.88 -6.11 2.24
C GLN A 170 -16.37 -4.97 3.14
N VAL A 171 -16.54 -5.06 4.47
CA VAL A 171 -15.97 -4.08 5.43
C VAL A 171 -14.44 -4.04 5.36
N LEU A 172 -13.80 -5.18 5.11
CA LEU A 172 -12.36 -5.28 4.88
C LEU A 172 -11.94 -4.90 3.46
N CYS A 173 -12.88 -4.38 2.64
CA CYS A 173 -12.67 -3.98 1.25
C CYS A 173 -12.03 -5.08 0.41
N TYR A 174 -12.30 -6.35 0.75
CA TYR A 174 -11.74 -7.52 0.10
C TYR A 174 -10.19 -7.56 0.06
N LEU A 175 -9.52 -6.82 0.95
CA LEU A 175 -8.07 -6.76 1.00
C LEU A 175 -7.50 -8.07 1.59
N PRO A 176 -6.71 -8.86 0.84
CA PRO A 176 -6.22 -10.17 1.27
C PRO A 176 -5.56 -10.17 2.65
N LEU A 177 -4.66 -9.22 2.91
CA LEU A 177 -3.96 -9.14 4.18
C LEU A 177 -4.91 -8.84 5.35
N ALA A 178 -5.90 -7.96 5.16
CA ALA A 178 -6.88 -7.67 6.20
C ALA A 178 -7.76 -8.90 6.50
N ILE A 179 -8.13 -9.64 5.47
CA ILE A 179 -8.91 -10.88 5.59
C ILE A 179 -8.15 -11.93 6.38
N ILE A 180 -6.88 -12.19 6.04
CA ILE A 180 -6.06 -13.18 6.75
C ILE A 180 -5.86 -12.78 8.22
N GLN A 181 -5.61 -11.50 8.49
CA GLN A 181 -5.50 -11.02 9.87
C GLN A 181 -6.78 -11.20 10.66
N ALA A 182 -7.93 -10.89 10.04
CA ALA A 182 -9.23 -11.12 10.64
C ALA A 182 -9.47 -12.60 10.92
N GLY A 183 -9.29 -13.48 9.93
CA GLY A 183 -9.44 -14.91 10.09
C GLY A 183 -8.55 -15.48 11.19
N ALA A 184 -7.28 -15.07 11.24
CA ALA A 184 -6.33 -15.47 12.28
C ALA A 184 -6.73 -15.00 13.69
N PHE A 185 -7.50 -13.91 13.81
CA PHE A 185 -8.09 -13.50 15.08
C PHE A 185 -9.35 -14.30 15.39
N ILE A 186 -10.25 -14.46 14.42
CA ILE A 186 -11.52 -15.20 14.59
C ILE A 186 -11.24 -16.65 15.03
N SER A 187 -10.22 -17.29 14.45
CA SER A 187 -9.82 -18.64 14.83
C SER A 187 -9.33 -18.74 16.28
N LYS A 188 -8.85 -17.65 16.87
CA LYS A 188 -8.47 -17.55 18.29
C LYS A 188 -9.63 -17.16 19.20
N SER A 189 -10.53 -16.27 18.76
CA SER A 189 -11.66 -15.79 19.56
C SER A 189 -12.87 -16.73 19.52
N GLY A 190 -12.92 -17.67 18.58
CA GLY A 190 -13.86 -18.80 18.56
C GLY A 190 -15.23 -18.54 17.95
N ASN A 191 -15.57 -17.31 17.58
CA ASN A 191 -16.74 -17.01 16.75
C ASN A 191 -16.60 -15.67 16.01
N LEU A 192 -17.29 -15.56 14.87
CA LEU A 192 -17.25 -14.41 13.95
C LEU A 192 -17.99 -13.19 14.53
N ASP A 193 -19.16 -13.37 15.14
CA ASP A 193 -19.96 -12.27 15.68
C ASP A 193 -19.23 -11.47 16.78
N SER A 194 -18.50 -12.14 17.66
CA SER A 194 -17.69 -11.48 18.70
C SER A 194 -16.55 -10.68 18.10
N TYR A 195 -15.96 -11.19 17.01
CA TYR A 195 -14.93 -10.44 16.30
C TYR A 195 -15.50 -9.17 15.65
N LEU A 196 -16.69 -9.24 15.05
CA LEU A 196 -17.35 -8.06 14.48
C LEU A 196 -17.62 -6.98 15.53
N ALA A 197 -18.09 -7.36 16.71
CA ALA A 197 -18.32 -6.44 17.82
C ALA A 197 -17.02 -5.75 18.28
N LEU A 198 -15.92 -6.51 18.35
CA LEU A 198 -14.59 -5.97 18.66
C LEU A 198 -14.09 -5.06 17.53
N TYR A 199 -14.27 -5.45 16.27
CA TYR A 199 -13.84 -4.69 15.11
C TYR A 199 -14.51 -3.31 15.03
N ALA A 200 -15.82 -3.26 15.27
CA ALA A 200 -16.59 -2.01 15.28
C ALA A 200 -16.05 -0.95 16.26
N THR A 201 -15.37 -1.37 17.33
CA THR A 201 -14.89 -0.48 18.40
C THR A 201 -13.36 -0.38 18.50
N ASN A 202 -12.62 -1.35 17.93
CA ASN A 202 -11.16 -1.47 18.10
C ASN A 202 -10.41 -1.67 16.77
N LYS A 203 -11.00 -1.29 15.63
CA LYS A 203 -10.42 -1.47 14.29
C LYS A 203 -8.94 -1.09 14.18
N THR A 204 -8.57 0.11 14.65
CA THR A 204 -7.18 0.60 14.60
C THR A 204 -6.21 -0.34 15.30
N TRP A 205 -6.58 -0.81 16.48
CA TRP A 205 -5.77 -1.77 17.21
C TRP A 205 -5.68 -3.08 16.43
N LEU A 206 -6.81 -3.65 16.02
CA LEU A 206 -6.86 -4.95 15.33
C LEU A 206 -6.03 -5.00 14.05
N LEU A 207 -6.10 -3.97 13.19
CA LEU A 207 -5.32 -3.89 11.95
C LEU A 207 -3.83 -3.54 12.17
N SER A 208 -3.47 -3.14 13.41
CA SER A 208 -2.08 -2.93 13.84
C SER A 208 -1.46 -4.17 14.48
N GLN A 209 -2.26 -5.17 14.87
CA GLN A 209 -1.75 -6.35 15.57
C GLN A 209 -1.16 -7.39 14.61
N LYS A 210 0.02 -7.89 14.97
CA LYS A 210 0.60 -9.07 14.31
C LYS A 210 -0.12 -10.33 14.79
N SER A 211 -0.43 -11.22 13.86
CA SER A 211 -0.80 -12.59 14.23
C SER A 211 0.41 -13.27 14.86
N ALA A 212 0.23 -13.91 16.02
CA ALA A 212 1.32 -14.61 16.72
C ALA A 212 1.94 -15.77 15.93
N GLN A 213 1.22 -16.28 14.91
CA GLN A 213 1.65 -17.28 13.95
C GLN A 213 1.06 -16.87 12.58
N SER A 214 1.87 -16.85 11.53
CA SER A 214 1.44 -16.71 10.14
C SER A 214 1.96 -17.93 9.36
N HIS A 215 1.21 -18.38 8.35
CA HIS A 215 1.59 -19.57 7.59
C HIS A 215 2.78 -19.32 6.65
N ASP A 216 3.06 -18.05 6.36
CA ASP A 216 4.08 -17.58 5.43
C ASP A 216 5.17 -16.71 6.08
N ASP A 217 5.24 -16.69 7.43
CA ASP A 217 6.15 -15.84 8.22
C ASP A 217 6.11 -14.35 7.83
N TYR A 218 5.03 -13.89 7.17
CA TYR A 218 4.93 -12.51 6.69
C TYR A 218 4.94 -11.55 7.89
N PRO A 219 5.92 -10.63 7.99
CA PRO A 219 6.19 -9.92 9.23
C PRO A 219 5.31 -8.68 9.43
N TRP A 220 4.53 -8.29 8.42
CA TRP A 220 3.81 -7.01 8.40
C TRP A 220 2.30 -7.19 8.56
N THR A 221 1.72 -6.22 9.24
CA THR A 221 0.28 -6.02 9.38
C THR A 221 -0.26 -5.11 8.29
N VAL A 222 -1.59 -5.00 8.19
CA VAL A 222 -2.22 -4.03 7.29
C VAL A 222 -1.71 -2.62 7.56
N TYR A 223 -1.69 -2.17 8.82
CA TYR A 223 -1.26 -0.79 9.09
C TYR A 223 0.25 -0.60 9.00
N THR A 224 1.05 -1.57 9.44
CA THR A 224 2.51 -1.44 9.34
C THR A 224 2.99 -1.48 7.89
N THR A 225 2.31 -2.23 7.00
CA THR A 225 2.65 -2.20 5.58
C THR A 225 2.43 -0.80 4.99
N TRP A 226 1.32 -0.12 5.30
CA TRP A 226 1.07 1.23 4.79
C TRP A 226 1.91 2.29 5.49
N GLN A 227 2.19 2.13 6.79
CA GLN A 227 3.07 3.01 7.54
C GLN A 227 4.48 3.07 6.91
N ILE A 228 5.05 1.92 6.53
CA ILE A 228 6.36 1.87 5.87
C ILE A 228 6.36 2.74 4.60
N SER A 229 5.32 2.65 3.78
CA SER A 229 5.18 3.47 2.56
C SER A 229 4.99 4.95 2.87
N PHE A 230 4.13 5.27 3.83
CA PHE A 230 3.85 6.65 4.23
C PHE A 230 5.09 7.32 4.82
N ASP A 231 5.90 6.60 5.59
CA ASP A 231 7.12 7.14 6.20
C ASP A 231 8.16 7.58 5.17
N GLN A 232 8.16 6.96 3.98
CA GLN A 232 9.03 7.36 2.87
C GLN A 232 8.63 8.70 2.23
N LEU A 233 7.40 9.15 2.44
CA LEU A 233 6.88 10.37 1.83
C LEU A 233 7.49 11.64 2.47
N THR A 234 7.69 12.65 1.65
CA THR A 234 7.96 14.02 2.07
C THR A 234 6.82 14.56 2.94
N GLN A 235 7.13 15.55 3.78
CA GLN A 235 6.10 16.17 4.63
C GLN A 235 4.96 16.79 3.80
N GLN A 236 5.29 17.37 2.64
CA GLN A 236 4.30 17.93 1.71
C GLN A 236 3.33 16.84 1.19
N ALA A 237 3.86 15.69 0.76
CA ALA A 237 3.05 14.56 0.33
C ALA A 237 2.19 13.96 1.44
N LYS A 238 2.74 13.85 2.66
CA LYS A 238 1.99 13.42 3.86
C LYS A 238 0.81 14.35 4.13
N THR A 239 1.05 15.66 4.18
CA THR A 239 0.02 16.67 4.44
C THR A 239 -1.06 16.67 3.37
N PHE A 240 -0.69 16.58 2.08
CA PHE A 240 -1.68 16.49 0.99
C PHE A 240 -2.59 15.26 1.14
N LEU A 241 -1.99 14.10 1.41
CA LEU A 241 -2.73 12.85 1.57
C LEU A 241 -3.62 12.87 2.82
N GLN A 242 -3.16 13.46 3.92
CA GLN A 242 -3.93 13.68 5.15
C GLN A 242 -5.12 14.62 4.93
N LEU A 243 -4.96 15.70 4.16
CA LEU A 243 -6.07 16.58 3.80
C LEU A 243 -7.10 15.87 2.93
N CYS A 244 -6.64 15.13 1.91
CA CYS A 244 -7.51 14.30 1.07
C CYS A 244 -8.30 13.26 1.87
N SER A 245 -7.81 12.82 3.03
CA SER A 245 -8.51 11.88 3.91
C SER A 245 -9.79 12.44 4.55
N PHE A 246 -10.06 13.75 4.42
CA PHE A 246 -11.32 14.40 4.82
C PHE A 246 -12.30 14.64 3.67
N LEU A 247 -11.91 14.30 2.44
CA LEU A 247 -12.80 14.22 1.29
C LEU A 247 -13.38 12.80 1.18
N HIS A 248 -14.31 12.60 0.26
CA HIS A 248 -14.73 11.28 -0.13
C HIS A 248 -13.54 10.54 -0.76
N TYR A 249 -13.39 9.25 -0.47
CA TYR A 249 -12.22 8.46 -0.88
C TYR A 249 -12.15 8.24 -2.41
N GLN A 250 -13.22 8.56 -3.14
CA GLN A 250 -13.27 8.61 -4.60
C GLN A 250 -13.63 10.00 -5.09
N GLY A 251 -13.16 10.32 -6.30
CA GLY A 251 -13.55 11.51 -7.02
C GLY A 251 -12.84 12.78 -6.55
N ILE A 252 -11.71 12.67 -5.86
CA ILE A 252 -10.95 13.81 -5.33
C ILE A 252 -10.38 14.60 -6.52
N SER A 253 -10.77 15.87 -6.66
CA SER A 253 -10.37 16.72 -7.78
C SER A 253 -9.31 17.74 -7.35
N GLU A 254 -8.28 17.90 -8.17
CA GLU A 254 -7.31 19.00 -8.07
C GLU A 254 -8.00 20.38 -8.02
N ASN A 255 -9.15 20.53 -8.68
CA ASN A 255 -9.88 21.79 -8.75
C ASN A 255 -10.28 22.32 -7.36
N ILE A 256 -10.47 21.46 -6.36
CA ILE A 256 -10.74 21.90 -4.99
C ILE A 256 -9.61 22.79 -4.48
N PHE A 257 -8.37 22.37 -4.69
CA PHE A 257 -7.19 23.10 -4.20
C PHE A 257 -6.87 24.29 -5.11
N ARG A 258 -6.96 24.11 -6.43
CA ARG A 258 -6.72 25.18 -7.41
C ARG A 258 -7.66 26.36 -7.22
N ASN A 259 -8.96 26.10 -7.05
CA ASN A 259 -9.95 27.16 -6.87
C ASN A 259 -9.77 27.88 -5.51
N ALA A 260 -9.43 27.13 -4.46
CA ALA A 260 -9.13 27.71 -3.15
C ALA A 260 -7.90 28.64 -3.20
N ALA A 261 -6.84 28.23 -3.89
CA ALA A 261 -5.65 29.06 -4.09
C ALA A 261 -5.99 30.34 -4.88
N ALA A 262 -6.75 30.21 -5.97
CA ALA A 262 -7.19 31.35 -6.77
C ALA A 262 -8.07 32.33 -5.96
N TYR A 263 -8.96 31.82 -5.11
CA TYR A 263 -9.78 32.66 -4.22
C TYR A 263 -8.92 33.36 -3.16
N LYS A 264 -7.96 32.65 -2.55
CA LYS A 264 -7.14 33.15 -1.45
C LYS A 264 -6.10 34.17 -1.92
N PHE A 265 -5.34 33.85 -2.95
CA PHE A 265 -4.20 34.64 -3.43
C PHE A 265 -4.52 35.50 -4.65
N GLY A 266 -5.70 35.35 -5.24
CA GLY A 266 -6.10 36.11 -6.43
C GLY A 266 -6.19 37.62 -6.19
N PRO A 267 -6.05 38.43 -7.25
CA PRO A 267 -6.02 39.90 -7.16
C PRO A 267 -7.32 40.52 -6.62
N SER A 268 -8.44 39.79 -6.68
CA SER A 268 -9.74 40.20 -6.15
C SER A 268 -10.13 39.48 -4.85
N SER A 269 -9.16 38.86 -4.16
CA SER A 269 -9.41 38.10 -2.94
C SER A 269 -10.11 38.98 -1.89
N PRO A 270 -11.33 38.61 -1.45
CA PRO A 270 -11.99 39.30 -0.35
C PRO A 270 -11.36 38.95 1.01
N TYR A 271 -10.44 37.99 1.05
CA TYR A 271 -9.95 37.36 2.27
C TYR A 271 -8.60 37.93 2.74
N LYS A 272 -8.64 38.94 3.61
CA LYS A 272 -7.43 39.55 4.23
C LYS A 272 -7.00 38.94 5.57
N GLY A 273 -7.65 37.87 6.04
CA GLY A 273 -7.44 37.27 7.37
C GLY A 273 -6.29 36.27 7.49
N GLU A 274 -5.88 36.00 8.74
CA GLU A 274 -4.79 35.12 9.20
C GLU A 274 -5.15 33.62 9.20
N LEU A 275 -5.71 33.06 8.12
CA LEU A 275 -5.79 31.60 8.01
C LEU A 275 -4.40 31.03 7.67
N GLN A 276 -3.57 30.81 8.70
CA GLN A 276 -2.17 30.40 8.53
C GLN A 276 -2.06 29.06 7.81
N MET A 277 -2.72 28.00 8.31
CA MET A 277 -2.55 26.64 7.77
C MET A 277 -3.04 26.47 6.31
N PRO A 278 -4.26 26.89 5.90
CA PRO A 278 -4.64 26.79 4.49
C PRO A 278 -3.74 27.61 3.57
N SER A 279 -3.28 28.79 4.03
CA SER A 279 -2.37 29.61 3.23
C SER A 279 -1.03 28.90 3.04
N GLU A 280 -0.47 28.34 4.12
CA GLU A 280 0.77 27.56 4.08
C GLU A 280 0.65 26.35 3.17
N VAL A 281 -0.44 25.59 3.26
CA VAL A 281 -0.69 24.42 2.40
C VAL A 281 -0.83 24.85 0.93
N LEU A 282 -1.71 25.80 0.62
CA LEU A 282 -1.98 26.21 -0.76
C LEU A 282 -0.75 26.88 -1.41
N SER A 283 0.08 27.57 -0.61
CA SER A 283 1.33 28.17 -1.08
C SER A 283 2.37 27.14 -1.51
N GLN A 284 2.31 25.89 -1.02
CA GLN A 284 3.19 24.81 -1.46
C GLN A 284 2.89 24.31 -2.88
N PHE A 285 1.71 24.66 -3.42
CA PHE A 285 1.25 24.29 -4.76
C PHE A 285 1.05 25.52 -5.66
N SER A 286 1.54 26.68 -5.22
CA SER A 286 1.43 27.93 -5.96
C SER A 286 2.80 28.57 -6.11
N ASP A 287 3.02 29.33 -7.17
CA ASP A 287 4.24 30.10 -7.32
C ASP A 287 4.32 31.28 -6.32
N ASN A 288 5.44 32.01 -6.33
CA ASN A 288 5.65 33.16 -5.46
C ASN A 288 4.63 34.31 -5.68
N SER A 289 3.85 34.27 -6.76
CA SER A 289 2.77 35.22 -7.06
C SER A 289 1.38 34.69 -6.68
N GLY A 290 1.30 33.48 -6.12
CA GLY A 290 0.04 32.84 -5.71
C GLY A 290 -0.73 32.20 -6.85
N ILE A 291 -0.10 32.00 -8.01
CA ILE A 291 -0.69 31.29 -9.15
C ILE A 291 -0.46 29.79 -8.96
N TRP A 292 -1.53 29.00 -9.10
CA TRP A 292 -1.48 27.54 -8.97
C TRP A 292 -0.49 26.92 -9.98
N ASP A 293 0.47 26.14 -9.48
CA ASP A 293 1.41 25.38 -10.29
C ASP A 293 1.00 23.90 -10.35
N PRO A 294 0.48 23.42 -11.50
CA PRO A 294 0.08 22.03 -11.64
C PRO A 294 1.26 21.04 -11.54
N LEU A 295 2.50 21.49 -11.79
CA LEU A 295 3.68 20.63 -11.69
C LEU A 295 4.00 20.27 -10.23
N CYS A 296 3.82 21.20 -9.29
CA CYS A 296 3.99 20.91 -7.86
C CYS A 296 3.03 19.81 -7.38
N LEU A 297 1.76 19.86 -7.78
CA LEU A 297 0.82 18.79 -7.44
C LEU A 297 1.17 17.49 -8.15
N MET A 298 1.60 17.55 -9.41
CA MET A 298 2.04 16.37 -10.16
C MET A 298 3.22 15.68 -9.46
N ASP A 299 4.21 16.41 -8.97
CA ASP A 299 5.37 15.85 -8.26
C ASP A 299 4.92 15.17 -6.95
N VAL A 300 4.13 15.88 -6.13
CA VAL A 300 3.61 15.36 -4.86
C VAL A 300 2.75 14.11 -5.07
N THR A 301 1.84 14.13 -6.04
CA THR A 301 0.99 12.98 -6.32
C THR A 301 1.76 11.84 -6.97
N SER A 302 2.79 12.11 -7.77
CA SER A 302 3.68 11.07 -8.33
C SER A 302 4.46 10.37 -7.24
N GLU A 303 4.94 11.10 -6.22
CA GLU A 303 5.59 10.54 -5.04
C GLU A 303 4.64 9.58 -4.29
N ILE A 304 3.41 10.00 -4.02
CA ILE A 304 2.42 9.16 -3.32
C ILE A 304 2.04 7.93 -4.16
N ARG A 305 1.92 8.10 -5.49
CA ARG A 305 1.61 7.02 -6.45
C ARG A 305 2.73 6.00 -6.56
N ALA A 306 3.99 6.38 -6.35
CA ALA A 306 5.12 5.45 -6.31
C ALA A 306 4.98 4.39 -5.21
N TYR A 307 4.10 4.61 -4.23
CA TYR A 307 3.78 3.65 -3.18
C TYR A 307 2.35 3.09 -3.27
N SER A 308 1.62 3.36 -4.37
CA SER A 308 0.22 2.96 -4.57
C SER A 308 -0.75 3.42 -3.47
N LEU A 309 -0.44 4.51 -2.74
CA LEU A 309 -1.32 5.05 -1.70
C LEU A 309 -2.45 5.94 -2.26
N ILE A 310 -2.28 6.46 -3.48
CA ILE A 310 -3.30 7.20 -4.24
C ILE A 310 -3.30 6.70 -5.68
N THR A 311 -4.48 6.69 -6.31
CA THR A 311 -4.65 6.36 -7.73
C THR A 311 -5.14 7.60 -8.46
N PHE A 312 -4.62 7.84 -9.67
CA PHE A 312 -5.08 8.89 -10.56
C PHE A 312 -5.77 8.26 -11.77
N HIS A 313 -7.02 8.64 -12.00
CA HIS A 313 -7.87 8.20 -13.11
C HIS A 313 -7.80 9.27 -14.20
N SER A 314 -6.93 9.06 -15.20
CA SER A 314 -6.64 10.07 -16.22
C SER A 314 -7.80 10.37 -17.16
N ASP A 315 -8.73 9.44 -17.31
CA ASP A 315 -9.99 9.59 -18.06
C ASP A 315 -10.94 10.60 -17.40
N GLN A 316 -10.94 10.65 -16.06
CA GLN A 316 -11.82 11.51 -15.28
C GLN A 316 -11.09 12.74 -14.72
N ASN A 317 -9.75 12.72 -14.73
CA ASN A 317 -8.91 13.69 -14.03
C ASN A 317 -9.21 13.76 -12.53
N LEU A 318 -9.43 12.59 -11.90
CA LEU A 318 -9.79 12.46 -10.49
C LEU A 318 -8.84 11.50 -9.77
N PHE A 319 -8.65 11.75 -8.48
CA PHE A 319 -7.92 10.87 -7.58
C PHE A 319 -8.87 9.98 -6.77
N SER A 320 -8.36 8.83 -6.36
CA SER A 320 -9.00 7.97 -5.37
C SER A 320 -7.97 7.38 -4.41
N ILE A 321 -8.40 7.14 -3.18
CA ILE A 321 -7.63 6.47 -2.13
C ILE A 321 -8.40 5.20 -1.76
N HIS A 322 -7.71 4.07 -1.60
CA HIS A 322 -8.35 2.83 -1.17
C HIS A 322 -9.07 3.05 0.19
N PRO A 323 -10.32 2.61 0.40
CA PRO A 323 -11.12 3.03 1.56
C PRO A 323 -10.46 2.75 2.92
N LEU A 324 -9.80 1.60 3.08
CA LEU A 324 -9.07 1.31 4.32
C LEU A 324 -7.82 2.17 4.50
N VAL A 325 -7.12 2.52 3.41
CA VAL A 325 -5.96 3.41 3.46
C VAL A 325 -6.41 4.82 3.83
N HIS A 326 -7.50 5.28 3.21
CA HIS A 326 -8.14 6.56 3.47
C HIS A 326 -8.52 6.73 4.94
N GLU A 327 -9.19 5.72 5.51
CA GLU A 327 -9.55 5.71 6.93
C GLU A 327 -8.32 5.64 7.84
N TRP A 328 -7.34 4.81 7.49
CA TRP A 328 -6.08 4.70 8.22
C TRP A 328 -5.31 6.02 8.26
N ILE A 329 -5.16 6.71 7.12
CA ILE A 329 -4.52 8.04 7.03
C ILE A 329 -5.20 9.01 7.98
N ARG A 330 -6.53 9.04 8.01
CA ARG A 330 -7.28 9.90 8.93
C ARG A 330 -6.94 9.60 10.40
N GLY A 331 -6.76 8.32 10.74
CA GLY A 331 -6.34 7.87 12.07
C GLY A 331 -4.92 8.28 12.45
N THR A 332 -4.06 8.68 11.49
CA THR A 332 -2.71 9.22 11.78
C THR A 332 -2.74 10.67 12.27
N ILE A 333 -3.87 11.36 12.10
CA ILE A 333 -4.02 12.77 12.44
C ILE A 333 -4.44 12.89 13.90
N THR A 334 -3.63 13.57 14.71
CA THR A 334 -3.85 13.71 16.15
C THR A 334 -4.51 15.04 16.55
N ASP A 335 -4.55 16.00 15.64
CA ASP A 335 -5.11 17.34 15.84
C ASP A 335 -6.40 17.55 15.05
N GLY A 336 -7.15 18.59 15.41
CA GLY A 336 -8.31 19.05 14.64
C GLY A 336 -7.96 20.04 13.53
N GLU A 337 -6.68 20.36 13.33
CA GLU A 337 -6.23 21.44 12.44
C GLU A 337 -6.38 21.03 10.98
N HIS A 338 -5.99 19.80 10.63
CA HIS A 338 -6.13 19.31 9.26
C HIS A 338 -7.60 19.26 8.79
N TYR A 339 -8.52 18.87 9.68
CA TYR A 339 -9.96 18.89 9.36
C TYR A 339 -10.46 20.32 9.12
N ARG A 340 -10.12 21.26 10.02
CA ARG A 340 -10.49 22.68 9.85
C ARG A 340 -9.89 23.25 8.57
N CYS A 341 -8.62 22.97 8.30
CA CYS A 341 -7.91 23.39 7.10
C CYS A 341 -8.62 22.89 5.83
N MET A 342 -8.99 21.61 5.77
CA MET A 342 -9.69 21.07 4.60
C MET A 342 -11.09 21.70 4.42
N ILE A 343 -11.84 21.93 5.51
CA ILE A 343 -13.14 22.63 5.44
C ILE A 343 -12.97 24.06 4.91
N GLU A 344 -11.93 24.77 5.35
CA GLU A 344 -11.61 26.12 4.85
C GLU A 344 -11.21 26.11 3.37
N ILE A 345 -10.40 25.14 2.94
CA ILE A 345 -10.05 24.95 1.53
C ILE A 345 -11.30 24.71 0.69
N VAL A 346 -12.21 23.83 1.12
CA VAL A 346 -13.48 23.59 0.42
C VAL A 346 -14.34 24.87 0.39
N GLY A 347 -14.44 25.58 1.52
CA GLY A 347 -15.18 26.84 1.60
C GLY A 347 -14.65 27.90 0.65
N MET A 348 -13.33 28.05 0.57
CA MET A 348 -12.66 28.96 -0.37
C MET A 348 -12.87 28.53 -1.83
N SER A 349 -12.77 27.23 -2.11
CA SER A 349 -13.04 26.67 -3.43
C SER A 349 -14.46 27.02 -3.88
N LEU A 350 -15.47 26.76 -3.04
CA LEU A 350 -16.87 27.08 -3.32
C LEU A 350 -17.12 28.58 -3.46
N ALA A 351 -16.48 29.42 -2.63
CA ALA A 351 -16.63 30.86 -2.70
C ALA A 351 -15.98 31.49 -3.95
N GLY A 352 -14.96 30.83 -4.51
CA GLY A 352 -14.33 31.21 -5.77
C GLY A 352 -15.10 30.76 -7.02
N LEU A 353 -16.08 29.88 -6.86
CA LEU A 353 -16.88 29.32 -7.96
C LEU A 353 -18.16 30.11 -8.21
N GLY A 354 -18.55 30.25 -9.48
CA GLY A 354 -19.90 30.65 -9.87
C GLY A 354 -20.90 29.50 -9.69
N ALA A 355 -22.21 29.78 -9.76
CA ALA A 355 -23.27 28.81 -9.47
C ALA A 355 -23.26 27.49 -10.29
N MET A 356 -22.49 27.39 -11.38
CA MET A 356 -22.39 26.20 -12.24
C MET A 356 -21.42 25.12 -11.74
N ASP A 357 -20.49 25.42 -10.81
CA ASP A 357 -19.43 24.47 -10.42
C ASP A 357 -19.68 23.73 -9.08
N MET A 358 -20.85 23.93 -8.45
CA MET A 358 -21.26 23.20 -7.23
C MET A 358 -21.44 21.70 -7.46
N GLU A 359 -21.76 21.27 -8.69
CA GLU A 359 -21.92 19.86 -9.05
C GLU A 359 -20.60 19.07 -8.95
N VAL A 360 -19.44 19.74 -9.04
CA VAL A 360 -18.13 19.10 -8.95
C VAL A 360 -17.71 18.85 -7.51
N VAL A 361 -17.96 19.81 -6.60
CA VAL A 361 -17.45 19.76 -5.22
C VAL A 361 -18.37 18.99 -4.27
N GLY A 362 -19.69 19.08 -4.46
CA GLY A 362 -20.68 18.44 -3.58
C GLY A 362 -20.48 16.93 -3.37
N PRO A 363 -20.30 16.13 -4.44
CA PRO A 363 -20.10 14.67 -4.33
C PRO A 363 -18.80 14.25 -3.65
N GLN A 364 -17.83 15.15 -3.53
CA GLN A 364 -16.51 14.88 -2.94
C GLN A 364 -16.48 15.12 -1.43
N MET A 365 -17.55 15.66 -0.84
CA MET A 365 -17.61 15.92 0.58
C MET A 365 -18.09 14.69 1.34
N LEU A 366 -17.41 14.37 2.43
CA LEU A 366 -17.96 13.42 3.39
C LEU A 366 -19.21 14.02 4.05
N PRO A 367 -20.20 13.19 4.41
CA PRO A 367 -21.30 13.65 5.24
C PRO A 367 -20.76 14.34 6.50
N PRO A 368 -21.44 15.40 7.00
CA PRO A 368 -20.98 16.13 8.18
C PRO A 368 -20.68 15.17 9.32
N LEU A 369 -19.45 15.23 9.84
CA LEU A 369 -19.00 14.43 10.98
C LEU A 369 -19.79 14.83 12.23
N GLY A 370 -20.99 14.29 12.38
CA GLY A 370 -21.73 14.34 13.62
C GLY A 370 -20.95 13.58 14.69
N LYS A 371 -20.22 14.33 15.53
CA LYS A 371 -19.48 13.91 16.74
C LYS A 371 -18.04 13.43 16.52
N LEU A 372 -17.13 14.37 16.26
CA LEU A 372 -15.85 14.38 16.99
C LEU A 372 -16.11 14.95 18.40
N SER A 373 -16.82 14.21 19.24
CA SER A 373 -16.96 14.51 20.66
C SER A 373 -16.30 13.40 21.46
N GLN A 374 -15.11 13.70 21.97
CA GLN A 374 -14.46 13.04 23.11
C GLN A 374 -14.43 11.51 23.10
N THR A 375 -13.42 10.91 22.46
CA THR A 375 -12.90 9.61 22.90
C THR A 375 -11.39 9.52 22.71
N SER A 376 -10.75 9.09 23.80
CA SER A 376 -9.39 8.56 23.95
C SER A 376 -8.20 9.48 23.66
N GLN A 377 -7.75 10.16 24.73
CA GLN A 377 -6.32 10.18 25.06
C GLN A 377 -5.83 8.73 25.22
N SER A 378 -5.37 8.07 24.16
CA SER A 378 -4.48 6.92 24.29
C SER A 378 -3.06 7.43 24.12
N LYS A 379 -2.30 7.48 25.22
CA LYS A 379 -0.85 7.69 25.19
C LYS A 379 -0.20 6.70 24.19
N PRO A 380 0.81 7.11 23.42
CA PRO A 380 1.61 6.16 22.67
C PRO A 380 2.26 5.18 23.64
N ALA A 381 2.10 3.89 23.38
CA ALA A 381 2.73 2.83 24.15
C ALA A 381 4.26 2.98 24.06
N ALA A 382 4.91 3.10 25.21
CA ALA A 382 6.36 3.11 25.30
C ALA A 382 6.94 1.80 24.74
N HIS A 383 7.96 1.91 23.91
CA HIS A 383 8.76 0.77 23.45
C HIS A 383 9.24 -0.08 24.64
N PRO A 384 9.14 -1.43 24.58
CA PRO A 384 9.80 -2.26 25.57
C PRO A 384 11.31 -2.16 25.36
N SER A 385 12.02 -1.62 26.35
CA SER A 385 13.47 -1.67 26.41
C SER A 385 13.92 -3.13 26.51
N THR A 386 14.85 -3.51 25.66
CA THR A 386 15.54 -4.80 25.70
C THR A 386 16.36 -4.89 26.99
N ALA A 387 15.85 -5.62 27.98
CA ALA A 387 16.63 -6.02 29.15
C ALA A 387 17.56 -7.18 28.76
N THR A 388 18.86 -6.90 28.74
CA THR A 388 19.95 -7.89 28.69
C THR A 388 19.91 -8.81 29.91
N PRO A 389 20.02 -10.14 29.78
CA PRO A 389 20.15 -11.03 30.94
C PRO A 389 21.61 -11.05 31.44
N GLU A 390 21.84 -10.55 32.65
CA GLU A 390 23.09 -10.76 33.38
C GLU A 390 23.25 -12.24 33.76
N LEU A 391 24.31 -12.88 33.25
CA LEU A 391 24.80 -14.17 33.69
C LEU A 391 25.34 -14.08 35.13
N LYS A 392 24.55 -14.53 36.10
CA LYS A 392 25.03 -14.84 37.45
C LYS A 392 25.93 -16.08 37.43
N LYS A 393 27.25 -15.87 37.55
CA LYS A 393 28.22 -16.89 37.95
C LYS A 393 27.89 -17.41 39.36
N LYS A 394 27.38 -18.65 39.46
CA LYS A 394 27.41 -19.44 40.70
C LYS A 394 28.85 -19.91 40.95
N LYS A 395 29.47 -19.39 42.01
CA LYS A 395 30.61 -20.05 42.67
C LYS A 395 30.04 -21.10 43.63
N SER A 396 30.31 -22.37 43.39
CA SER A 396 30.24 -23.43 44.40
C SER A 396 31.63 -23.56 45.05
N LYS A 397 31.62 -23.54 46.39
CA LYS A 397 32.72 -24.03 47.23
C LYS A 397 32.84 -25.53 47.12
#